data_AF-A0AA36M3T8-F1
#
_entry.id   AF-A0AA36M3T8-F1
#
_cell.length_a   1.000
_cell.length_b   1.000
_cell.length_c   1.000
_cell.angle_alpha   90.00
_cell.angle_beta   90.00
_cell.angle_gamma   90.00
#
_symmetry.space_group_name_H-M   'P 1'
#
loop_
_entity.id
_entity.type
_entity.pdbx_description
1 polymer ?
#
loop_
_entity_poly.entity_id
_entity_poly.type
_entity_poly.pdbx_seq_one_letter_code
_entity_poly.pdbx_strand_id
1 'polypeptide(L)'
;MYSIGHLFMSGMVRVDESENSLFASSSIEELLIEGLSGQLDVAFLLGADIRSAVIRQSTFRCENFNEDNVTPALGSSSMSSTRRNSSITFSNVTSTVLVPYFLTHFNQINFHNSSIGSIRPNQDLLRKHSYDHISFNFLNTVVDHMESYTFNGLSVDNLNISSSTIKHMGRLAVAEAEFDRIHIADTELRMLDELVFADVRIGSLEMISTRIGLIPLQAFENSQVGNMTINSCEIKILASKAFNNGFFKTLTMKNTTVNNVEPQPFVHLQVENVDIADCAFHGSFARQFFTGLTPVRLTILNSNFSCDPHDCEINAMLLKPLRQELSWTFLGNKCNTPSTAVCSKPSTYFHEGLSCRVNWAVADCLCIETSASLTRFNTSVVVAGDCDYLKINASEGSTAALYLFRINRCHVVHIPSTIKTFEMFHTSVAIHENAMQHNRMDTLSLSHTKIWETAPNSLHNVSIGQITAEHSTLSDWDPQALKATKVAHASIMNSRLSAVRTFLDAVSHMRIQNSVLLDFDGLSSLNSVYLHNNTLLCCCTHEKTRCKNGAFTNEACVRHLDAFDCKSSHKITNLLKLMFVYICVAYVAR
;
A
#
# COMPACT_ATOMS: atom_id res chain seq x y z
N MET A 1 22.81 0.92 46.82
CA MET A 1 22.34 1.72 45.66
C MET A 1 23.41 2.75 45.37
N TYR A 2 24.08 2.65 44.23
CA TYR A 2 25.25 3.49 43.91
C TYR A 2 24.93 4.45 42.76
N SER A 3 25.40 5.69 42.85
CA SER A 3 25.44 6.64 41.74
C SER A 3 26.90 6.77 41.31
N ILE A 4 27.20 6.29 40.10
CA ILE A 4 28.55 6.18 39.57
C ILE A 4 28.61 7.03 38.31
N GLY A 5 29.53 7.99 38.24
CA GLY A 5 29.77 8.74 36.99
C GLY A 5 30.30 7.79 35.91
N HIS A 6 31.49 7.23 36.15
CA HIS A 6 32.12 6.33 35.20
C HIS A 6 32.62 5.05 35.88
N LEU A 7 32.27 3.89 35.30
CA LEU A 7 32.73 2.58 35.72
C LEU A 7 33.58 1.97 34.60
N PHE A 8 34.89 1.86 34.85
CA PHE A 8 35.86 1.32 33.90
C PHE A 8 36.43 -0.01 34.41
N MET A 9 36.19 -1.08 33.66
CA MET A 9 36.78 -2.40 33.87
C MET A 9 37.58 -2.76 32.62
N SER A 10 38.91 -2.76 32.70
CA SER A 10 39.79 -3.01 31.55
C SER A 10 40.97 -3.90 31.94
N GLY A 11 41.60 -4.54 30.95
CA GLY A 11 42.64 -5.54 31.13
C GLY A 11 42.08 -6.96 31.01
N MET A 12 42.69 -7.93 31.70
CA MET A 12 42.17 -9.30 31.76
C MET A 12 41.14 -9.39 32.88
N VAL A 13 39.87 -9.20 32.55
CA VAL A 13 38.76 -9.31 33.51
C VAL A 13 38.21 -10.73 33.40
N ARG A 14 38.39 -11.53 34.45
CA ARG A 14 37.85 -12.89 34.52
C ARG A 14 36.70 -12.93 35.52
N VAL A 15 35.54 -13.37 35.06
CA VAL A 15 34.35 -13.59 35.90
C VAL A 15 34.05 -15.09 35.87
N ASP A 16 34.34 -15.78 36.97
CA ASP A 16 34.08 -17.22 37.02
C ASP A 16 32.57 -17.51 36.96
N GLU A 17 31.76 -16.73 37.68
CA GLU A 17 30.30 -16.74 37.64
C GLU A 17 29.78 -15.36 38.09
N SER A 18 28.69 -14.86 37.51
CA SER A 18 28.02 -13.63 37.96
C SER A 18 26.59 -13.92 38.39
N GLU A 19 26.15 -13.34 39.50
CA GLU A 19 24.74 -13.33 39.87
C GLU A 19 23.90 -12.48 38.89
N ASN A 20 22.60 -12.76 38.85
CA ASN A 20 21.62 -12.01 38.07
C ASN A 20 21.62 -10.54 38.51
N SER A 21 21.49 -9.62 37.55
CA SER A 21 21.36 -8.18 37.82
C SER A 21 22.51 -7.61 38.67
N LEU A 22 23.77 -7.91 38.29
CA LEU A 22 25.00 -7.47 38.97
C LEU A 22 25.02 -5.97 39.33
N PHE A 23 24.41 -5.12 38.49
CA PHE A 23 24.34 -3.68 38.70
C PHE A 23 22.93 -3.18 39.10
N ALA A 24 22.04 -4.07 39.53
CA ALA A 24 20.68 -3.73 39.93
C ALA A 24 20.64 -2.51 40.84
N SER A 25 19.67 -1.63 40.60
CA SER A 25 19.47 -0.41 41.38
C SER A 25 20.67 0.56 41.34
N SER A 26 21.64 0.40 40.44
CA SER A 26 22.71 1.40 40.26
C SER A 26 22.37 2.38 39.15
N SER A 27 22.79 3.64 39.30
CA SER A 27 22.73 4.65 38.24
C SER A 27 24.16 4.93 37.77
N ILE A 28 24.44 4.65 36.50
CA ILE A 28 25.78 4.70 35.90
C ILE A 28 25.73 5.59 34.66
N GLU A 29 26.51 6.68 34.60
CA GLU A 29 26.53 7.49 33.38
C GLU A 29 27.27 6.78 32.24
N GLU A 30 28.46 6.23 32.53
CA GLU A 30 29.26 5.49 31.55
C GLU A 30 29.82 4.18 32.13
N LEU A 31 29.60 3.07 31.43
CA LEU A 31 30.14 1.76 31.72
C LEU A 31 31.05 1.32 30.56
N LEU A 32 32.31 1.03 30.82
CA LEU A 32 33.22 0.40 29.86
C LEU A 32 33.77 -0.90 30.44
N ILE A 33 33.53 -2.00 29.73
CA ILE A 33 34.09 -3.32 30.03
C ILE A 33 34.95 -3.76 28.85
N GLU A 34 36.23 -4.06 29.11
CA GLU A 34 37.20 -4.49 28.12
C GLU A 34 37.94 -5.75 28.59
N GLY A 35 38.12 -6.70 27.67
CA GLY A 35 38.86 -7.93 27.96
C GLY A 35 38.16 -8.88 28.93
N LEU A 36 36.82 -8.84 28.96
CA LEU A 36 36.03 -9.72 29.80
C LEU A 36 36.05 -11.15 29.26
N SER A 37 36.30 -12.11 30.14
CA SER A 37 36.19 -13.54 29.88
C SER A 37 35.50 -14.27 31.02
N GLY A 38 34.60 -15.21 30.69
CA GLY A 38 33.95 -16.05 31.69
C GLY A 38 32.46 -16.28 31.48
N GLN A 39 31.75 -16.58 32.57
CA GLN A 39 30.30 -16.81 32.58
C GLN A 39 29.58 -15.60 33.13
N LEU A 40 28.63 -15.07 32.35
CA LEU A 40 27.73 -14.00 32.76
C LEU A 40 26.29 -14.50 32.75
N ASP A 41 25.48 -13.98 33.66
CA ASP A 41 24.03 -14.12 33.55
C ASP A 41 23.51 -13.20 32.43
N VAL A 42 22.51 -13.68 31.67
CA VAL A 42 21.90 -12.91 30.55
C VAL A 42 21.27 -11.58 30.99
N ALA A 43 20.90 -11.46 32.27
CA ALA A 43 20.28 -10.30 32.87
C ALA A 43 21.26 -9.49 33.76
N PHE A 44 22.58 -9.62 33.59
CA PHE A 44 23.56 -8.93 34.45
C PHE A 44 23.45 -7.39 34.44
N LEU A 45 22.91 -6.79 33.37
CA LEU A 45 22.64 -5.34 33.28
C LEU A 45 21.21 -4.96 33.67
N LEU A 46 20.35 -5.94 33.96
CA LEU A 46 18.94 -5.69 34.24
C LEU A 46 18.80 -4.86 35.52
N GLY A 47 17.88 -3.88 35.49
CA GLY A 47 17.60 -3.02 36.64
C GLY A 47 18.67 -1.96 36.94
N ALA A 48 19.69 -1.82 36.10
CA ALA A 48 20.63 -0.70 36.15
C ALA A 48 20.15 0.46 35.27
N ASP A 49 20.24 1.69 35.76
CA ASP A 49 20.01 2.90 34.97
C ASP A 49 21.33 3.34 34.34
N ILE A 50 21.62 2.83 33.13
CA ILE A 50 22.88 3.07 32.42
C ILE A 50 22.63 3.97 31.21
N ARG A 51 23.35 5.11 31.14
CA ARG A 51 23.24 6.01 29.98
C ARG A 51 24.09 5.54 28.79
N SER A 52 25.34 5.15 29.02
CA SER A 52 26.20 4.61 27.96
C SER A 52 26.96 3.38 28.44
N ALA A 53 26.86 2.28 27.71
CA ALA A 53 27.59 1.05 27.98
C ALA A 53 28.42 0.64 26.76
N VAL A 54 29.69 0.30 26.96
CA VAL A 54 30.58 -0.24 25.93
C VAL A 54 31.20 -1.51 26.46
N ILE A 55 31.00 -2.62 25.75
CA ILE A 55 31.66 -3.90 26.01
C ILE A 55 32.51 -4.22 24.80
N ARG A 56 33.83 -4.34 24.98
CA ARG A 56 34.74 -4.58 23.85
C ARG A 56 35.77 -5.66 24.11
N GLN A 57 36.26 -6.28 23.04
CA GLN A 57 37.32 -7.29 23.07
C GLN A 57 37.05 -8.40 24.10
N SER A 58 35.79 -8.87 24.17
CA SER A 58 35.32 -9.73 25.25
C SER A 58 34.76 -11.04 24.71
N THR A 59 34.90 -12.11 25.48
CA THR A 59 34.35 -13.43 25.15
C THR A 59 33.68 -14.01 26.38
N PHE A 60 32.36 -14.02 26.41
CA PHE A 60 31.61 -14.52 27.56
C PHE A 60 30.56 -15.54 27.14
N ARG A 61 30.30 -16.47 28.05
CA ARG A 61 29.19 -17.41 27.95
C ARG A 61 28.05 -16.89 28.79
N CYS A 62 26.93 -16.63 28.13
CA CYS A 62 25.68 -16.36 28.80
C CYS A 62 25.05 -17.70 29.20
N GLU A 63 24.86 -17.93 30.50
CA GLU A 63 24.14 -19.12 30.99
C GLU A 63 22.62 -18.89 31.00
N ASN A 64 21.87 -20.00 30.97
CA ASN A 64 20.42 -19.95 31.00
C ASN A 64 19.96 -19.44 32.36
N PHE A 65 19.16 -18.38 32.34
CA PHE A 65 18.39 -17.93 33.48
C PHE A 65 17.46 -19.05 33.95
N ASN A 66 17.64 -19.52 35.19
CA ASN A 66 16.77 -20.53 35.82
C ASN A 66 15.71 -19.78 36.65
N GLU A 67 14.52 -19.59 36.08
CA GLU A 67 13.43 -18.78 36.64
C GLU A 67 12.98 -19.23 38.04
N ASP A 68 13.13 -20.51 38.38
CA ASP A 68 12.68 -21.09 39.65
C ASP A 68 13.32 -20.45 40.90
N ASN A 69 14.44 -19.73 40.74
CA ASN A 69 15.17 -19.12 41.85
C ASN A 69 14.96 -17.61 42.01
N VAL A 70 14.15 -16.97 41.15
CA VAL A 70 13.93 -15.52 41.25
C VAL A 70 12.69 -15.24 42.10
N THR A 71 12.94 -14.85 43.36
CA THR A 71 11.92 -14.18 44.16
C THR A 71 11.54 -12.90 43.42
N PRO A 72 10.27 -12.69 43.06
CA PRO A 72 9.86 -11.46 42.40
C PRO A 72 10.22 -10.31 43.33
N ALA A 73 11.13 -9.44 42.90
CA ALA A 73 11.33 -8.18 43.59
C ALA A 73 9.97 -7.47 43.60
N LEU A 74 9.30 -7.51 44.75
CA LEU A 74 8.07 -6.78 45.02
C LEU A 74 8.35 -5.32 44.66
N GLY A 75 7.75 -4.84 43.58
CA GLY A 75 7.86 -3.43 43.18
C GLY A 75 8.69 -3.16 41.93
N SER A 76 8.59 -3.99 40.88
CA SER A 76 8.84 -3.50 39.51
C SER A 76 7.71 -2.53 39.12
N SER A 77 7.61 -1.42 39.84
CA SER A 77 6.96 -0.22 39.34
C SER A 77 7.57 0.03 37.97
N SER A 78 6.71 0.11 36.95
CA SER A 78 6.92 0.87 35.71
C SER A 78 8.22 1.67 35.82
N MET A 79 9.30 1.19 35.19
CA MET A 79 10.50 1.99 35.01
C MET A 79 10.07 3.15 34.11
N SER A 80 9.49 4.16 34.75
CA SER A 80 9.28 5.49 34.23
C SER A 80 10.69 6.12 34.12
N SER A 81 11.51 5.60 33.21
CA SER A 81 12.67 6.35 32.77
C SER A 81 12.14 7.47 31.90
N THR A 82 12.20 8.68 32.43
CA THR A 82 12.23 9.88 31.61
C THR A 82 13.24 9.64 30.48
N ARG A 83 12.74 9.59 29.24
CA ARG A 83 13.45 9.35 27.96
C ARG A 83 14.84 9.99 27.94
N ARG A 84 15.87 9.26 28.37
CA ARG A 84 17.27 9.61 28.18
C ARG A 84 17.79 8.68 27.10
N ASN A 85 18.44 9.23 26.08
CA ASN A 85 19.08 8.45 25.01
C ASN A 85 20.12 7.51 25.63
N SER A 86 19.73 6.28 25.92
CA SER A 86 20.60 5.24 26.45
C SER A 86 21.12 4.37 25.31
N SER A 87 22.40 4.01 25.36
CA SER A 87 23.03 3.20 24.33
C SER A 87 23.94 2.14 24.90
N ILE A 88 23.93 0.95 24.30
CA ILE A 88 24.92 -0.10 24.54
C ILE A 88 25.62 -0.50 23.24
N THR A 89 26.93 -0.65 23.30
CA THR A 89 27.75 -1.07 22.16
C THR A 89 28.63 -2.27 22.53
N PHE A 90 28.48 -3.35 21.77
CA PHE A 90 29.33 -4.53 21.78
C PHE A 90 30.30 -4.47 20.60
N SER A 91 31.61 -4.46 20.85
CA SER A 91 32.63 -4.36 19.79
C SER A 91 33.70 -5.45 19.90
N ASN A 92 33.86 -6.27 18.86
CA ASN A 92 34.72 -7.46 18.92
C ASN A 92 34.34 -8.37 20.11
N VAL A 93 33.05 -8.67 20.22
CA VAL A 93 32.50 -9.49 21.30
C VAL A 93 32.06 -10.84 20.76
N THR A 94 32.38 -11.90 21.48
CA THR A 94 31.81 -13.24 21.25
C THR A 94 30.91 -13.60 22.43
N SER A 95 29.62 -13.83 22.16
CA SER A 95 28.62 -14.26 23.15
C SER A 95 27.92 -15.53 22.69
N THR A 96 27.59 -16.42 23.62
CA THR A 96 26.80 -17.63 23.32
C THR A 96 25.31 -17.34 23.15
N VAL A 97 24.75 -16.41 23.93
CA VAL A 97 23.31 -16.12 23.95
C VAL A 97 23.08 -14.62 24.08
N LEU A 98 22.12 -14.11 23.31
CA LEU A 98 21.53 -12.79 23.43
C LEU A 98 20.03 -12.93 23.69
N VAL A 99 19.50 -12.25 24.70
CA VAL A 99 18.06 -12.13 24.95
C VAL A 99 17.69 -10.65 24.77
N PRO A 100 17.08 -10.25 23.63
CA PRO A 100 16.80 -8.85 23.31
C PRO A 100 16.04 -8.11 24.41
N TYR A 101 15.13 -8.81 25.09
CA TYR A 101 14.33 -8.27 26.19
C TYR A 101 15.18 -7.63 27.30
N PHE A 102 16.31 -8.23 27.69
CA PHE A 102 17.15 -7.70 28.77
C PHE A 102 17.91 -6.42 28.38
N LEU A 103 17.91 -6.07 27.10
CA LEU A 103 18.53 -4.84 26.59
C LEU A 103 17.50 -3.73 26.31
N THR A 104 16.21 -3.95 26.56
CA THR A 104 15.12 -3.00 26.24
C THR A 104 15.19 -1.68 27.00
N HIS A 105 16.02 -1.59 28.04
CA HIS A 105 16.32 -0.33 28.74
C HIS A 105 17.29 0.59 27.96
N PHE A 106 17.91 0.08 26.89
CA PHE A 106 18.70 0.85 25.94
C PHE A 106 17.87 1.21 24.70
N ASN A 107 17.89 2.48 24.29
CA ASN A 107 17.28 2.91 23.03
C ASN A 107 18.09 2.44 21.81
N GLN A 108 19.42 2.36 21.95
CA GLN A 108 20.32 1.96 20.87
C GLN A 108 21.20 0.80 21.31
N ILE A 109 21.09 -0.32 20.60
CA ILE A 109 21.82 -1.55 20.89
C ILE A 109 22.64 -1.89 19.66
N ASN A 110 23.96 -1.76 19.77
CA ASN A 110 24.88 -1.87 18.65
C ASN A 110 25.83 -3.06 18.82
N PHE A 111 25.95 -3.89 17.79
CA PHE A 111 26.92 -4.97 17.69
C PHE A 111 27.84 -4.70 16.50
N HIS A 112 29.14 -4.62 16.75
CA HIS A 112 30.16 -4.39 15.74
C HIS A 112 31.19 -5.51 15.77
N ASN A 113 31.50 -6.11 14.62
CA ASN A 113 32.51 -7.15 14.48
C ASN A 113 32.36 -8.27 15.52
N SER A 114 31.11 -8.67 15.79
CA SER A 114 30.78 -9.55 16.91
C SER A 114 30.30 -10.91 16.42
N SER A 115 30.29 -11.90 17.31
CA SER A 115 29.73 -13.23 17.05
C SER A 115 28.75 -13.58 18.16
N ILE A 116 27.52 -13.94 17.78
CA ILE A 116 26.43 -14.30 18.67
C ILE A 116 26.01 -15.71 18.31
N GLY A 117 26.07 -16.63 19.27
CA GLY A 117 25.64 -18.01 19.08
C GLY A 117 24.14 -18.10 18.82
N SER A 118 23.32 -17.70 19.79
CA SER A 118 21.86 -17.70 19.63
C SER A 118 21.24 -16.40 20.12
N ILE A 119 20.22 -15.90 19.41
CA ILE A 119 19.32 -14.88 19.90
C ILE A 119 18.01 -15.58 20.29
N ARG A 120 17.59 -15.40 21.54
CA ARG A 120 16.49 -16.16 22.16
C ARG A 120 15.35 -15.26 22.62
N PRO A 121 14.10 -15.77 22.64
CA PRO A 121 13.00 -15.08 23.30
C PRO A 121 13.25 -14.95 24.80
N ASN A 122 12.57 -13.98 25.41
CA ASN A 122 12.34 -14.02 26.85
C ASN A 122 11.26 -15.07 27.15
N GLN A 123 11.46 -15.90 28.19
CA GLN A 123 10.51 -16.98 28.52
C GLN A 123 9.21 -16.47 29.15
N ASP A 124 9.21 -15.25 29.70
CA ASP A 124 8.01 -14.57 30.21
C ASP A 124 7.14 -13.99 29.07
N LEU A 125 6.62 -14.88 28.22
CA LEU A 125 5.77 -14.61 27.06
C LEU A 125 4.40 -13.97 27.41
N LEU A 126 4.07 -13.85 28.70
CA LEU A 126 2.75 -13.43 29.17
C LEU A 126 2.64 -11.93 29.44
N ARG A 127 3.74 -11.20 29.36
CA ARG A 127 3.81 -9.79 29.70
C ARG A 127 3.99 -8.93 28.45
N LYS A 128 2.87 -8.47 27.87
CA LYS A 128 2.88 -7.39 26.87
C LYS A 128 3.48 -6.15 27.52
N HIS A 129 4.72 -5.84 27.18
CA HIS A 129 5.38 -4.62 27.61
C HIS A 129 5.60 -3.78 26.36
N SER A 130 4.84 -2.69 26.24
CA SER A 130 5.06 -1.69 25.18
C SER A 130 6.33 -0.93 25.53
N TYR A 131 7.47 -1.45 25.08
CA TYR A 131 8.69 -0.67 25.06
C TYR A 131 8.73 0.07 23.73
N ASP A 132 8.52 1.38 23.80
CA ASP A 132 8.48 2.22 22.61
C ASP A 132 9.92 2.69 22.31
N HIS A 133 10.36 2.52 21.05
CA HIS A 133 11.56 3.15 20.47
C HIS A 133 12.93 2.51 20.75
N ILE A 134 13.07 1.22 20.42
CA ILE A 134 14.36 0.50 20.47
C ILE A 134 14.93 0.32 19.05
N SER A 135 16.24 0.51 18.91
CA SER A 135 16.99 0.22 17.68
C SER A 135 18.06 -0.85 17.92
N PHE A 136 18.02 -1.93 17.14
CA PHE A 136 19.05 -2.96 17.09
C PHE A 136 19.89 -2.79 15.82
N ASN A 137 21.20 -2.64 15.97
CA ASN A 137 22.14 -2.53 14.86
C ASN A 137 23.19 -3.65 14.93
N PHE A 138 23.21 -4.52 13.94
CA PHE A 138 24.21 -5.56 13.73
C PHE A 138 25.07 -5.17 12.53
N LEU A 139 26.35 -4.86 12.75
CA LEU A 139 27.32 -4.53 11.70
C LEU A 139 28.48 -5.52 11.77
N ASN A 140 28.83 -6.13 10.63
CA ASN A 140 29.89 -7.15 10.55
C ASN A 140 29.73 -8.24 11.61
N THR A 141 28.48 -8.64 11.88
CA THR A 141 28.18 -9.58 12.96
C THR A 141 27.79 -10.94 12.38
N VAL A 142 28.24 -12.00 13.04
CA VAL A 142 27.78 -13.36 12.75
C VAL A 142 26.78 -13.77 13.81
N VAL A 143 25.56 -14.09 13.39
CA VAL A 143 24.53 -14.69 14.25
C VAL A 143 24.31 -16.12 13.80
N ASP A 144 24.56 -17.10 14.67
CA ASP A 144 24.36 -18.49 14.27
C ASP A 144 22.87 -18.83 14.19
N HIS A 145 22.09 -18.51 15.24
CA HIS A 145 20.66 -18.82 15.28
C HIS A 145 19.83 -17.65 15.83
N MET A 146 18.72 -17.34 15.19
CA MET A 146 17.61 -16.58 15.80
C MET A 146 16.49 -17.55 16.10
N GLU A 147 16.20 -17.78 17.36
CA GLU A 147 15.17 -18.73 17.80
C GLU A 147 13.76 -18.16 17.62
N SER A 148 12.75 -19.03 17.71
CA SER A 148 11.35 -18.62 17.65
C SER A 148 11.04 -17.53 18.67
N TYR A 149 10.22 -16.54 18.28
CA TYR A 149 9.75 -15.47 19.15
C TYR A 149 10.86 -14.54 19.69
N THR A 150 12.02 -14.48 19.03
CA THR A 150 13.17 -13.66 19.46
C THR A 150 12.79 -12.21 19.84
N PHE A 151 11.86 -11.60 19.08
CA PHE A 151 11.41 -10.22 19.30
C PHE A 151 9.96 -10.12 19.80
N ASN A 152 9.37 -11.22 20.28
CA ASN A 152 7.96 -11.24 20.65
C ASN A 152 7.61 -10.16 21.68
N GLY A 153 6.54 -9.42 21.41
CA GLY A 153 6.02 -8.37 22.28
C GLY A 153 6.85 -7.09 22.27
N LEU A 154 7.89 -6.99 21.43
CA LEU A 154 8.69 -5.78 21.29
C LEU A 154 8.14 -4.88 20.17
N SER A 155 8.20 -3.57 20.41
CA SER A 155 8.06 -2.54 19.38
C SER A 155 9.46 -2.00 19.06
N VAL A 156 9.95 -2.27 17.86
CA VAL A 156 11.32 -1.97 17.44
C VAL A 156 11.27 -0.94 16.32
N ASP A 157 11.79 0.26 16.57
CA ASP A 157 11.84 1.32 15.55
C ASP A 157 12.72 0.89 14.36
N ASN A 158 13.87 0.29 14.65
CA ASN A 158 14.83 -0.06 13.61
C ASN A 158 15.58 -1.35 13.95
N LEU A 159 15.43 -2.37 13.11
CA LEU A 159 16.30 -3.54 13.08
C LEU A 159 17.20 -3.44 11.85
N ASN A 160 18.46 -3.09 12.06
CA ASN A 160 19.46 -2.94 11.01
C ASN A 160 20.47 -4.09 11.08
N ILE A 161 20.61 -4.84 9.99
CA ILE A 161 21.56 -5.94 9.84
C ILE A 161 22.39 -5.66 8.59
N SER A 162 23.67 -5.32 8.78
CA SER A 162 24.55 -4.83 7.71
C SER A 162 25.87 -5.59 7.67
N SER A 163 26.31 -5.94 6.47
CA SER A 163 27.59 -6.65 6.24
C SER A 163 27.75 -7.90 7.12
N SER A 164 26.64 -8.58 7.41
CA SER A 164 26.56 -9.61 8.45
C SER A 164 26.26 -10.99 7.86
N THR A 165 26.27 -12.01 8.70
CA THR A 165 25.82 -13.36 8.33
C THR A 165 24.84 -13.87 9.37
N ILE A 166 23.62 -14.17 8.94
CA ILE A 166 22.62 -14.87 9.77
C ILE A 166 22.54 -16.30 9.24
N LYS A 167 23.05 -17.27 10.01
CA LYS A 167 23.11 -18.65 9.53
C LYS A 167 21.73 -19.31 9.55
N HIS A 168 20.90 -19.04 10.56
CA HIS A 168 19.56 -19.58 10.67
C HIS A 168 18.60 -18.59 11.34
N MET A 169 17.47 -18.31 10.70
CA MET A 169 16.31 -17.70 11.35
C MET A 169 15.22 -18.75 11.50
N GLY A 170 14.94 -19.10 12.74
CA GLY A 170 13.97 -20.12 13.09
C GLY A 170 12.53 -19.70 12.79
N ARG A 171 11.64 -20.70 12.83
CA ARG A 171 10.20 -20.52 12.67
C ARG A 171 9.70 -19.47 13.66
N LEU A 172 8.89 -18.51 13.22
CA LEU A 172 8.32 -17.45 14.07
C LEU A 172 9.36 -16.55 14.75
N ALA A 173 10.60 -16.45 14.23
CA ALA A 173 11.66 -15.66 14.87
C ALA A 173 11.27 -14.19 15.09
N VAL A 174 10.51 -13.58 14.17
CA VAL A 174 10.04 -12.20 14.30
C VAL A 174 8.52 -12.09 14.45
N ALA A 175 7.83 -13.20 14.74
CA ALA A 175 6.38 -13.20 14.90
C ALA A 175 5.92 -12.37 16.10
N GLU A 176 4.71 -11.82 16.00
CA GLU A 176 4.05 -11.01 17.05
C GLU A 176 4.83 -9.75 17.50
N ALA A 177 5.81 -9.32 16.71
CA ALA A 177 6.54 -8.08 16.91
C ALA A 177 6.02 -6.96 15.99
N GLU A 178 6.25 -5.71 16.39
CA GLU A 178 6.00 -4.53 15.56
C GLU A 178 7.33 -3.87 15.22
N PHE A 179 7.59 -3.65 13.94
CA PHE A 179 8.79 -2.96 13.46
C PHE A 179 8.40 -1.73 12.65
N ASP A 180 8.98 -0.57 12.92
CA ASP A 180 8.87 0.56 11.99
C ASP A 180 9.73 0.30 10.75
N ARG A 181 10.98 -0.14 10.94
CA ARG A 181 11.90 -0.48 9.85
C ARG A 181 12.74 -1.73 10.15
N ILE A 182 12.82 -2.63 9.16
CA ILE A 182 13.83 -3.68 9.09
C ILE A 182 14.69 -3.41 7.85
N HIS A 183 15.99 -3.24 8.04
CA HIS A 183 16.95 -2.97 6.98
C HIS A 183 18.04 -4.04 7.00
N ILE A 184 18.15 -4.82 5.92
CA ILE A 184 19.12 -5.90 5.76
C ILE A 184 19.98 -5.58 4.54
N ALA A 185 21.25 -5.24 4.76
CA ALA A 185 22.16 -4.79 3.71
C ALA A 185 23.44 -5.63 3.67
N ASP A 186 23.93 -5.95 2.47
CA ASP A 186 25.23 -6.62 2.24
C ASP A 186 25.40 -7.89 3.09
N THR A 187 24.30 -8.60 3.33
CA THR A 187 24.22 -9.68 4.33
C THR A 187 23.98 -11.03 3.66
N GLU A 188 24.44 -12.10 4.29
CA GLU A 188 24.10 -13.47 3.91
C GLU A 188 23.04 -14.04 4.87
N LEU A 189 21.83 -14.31 4.35
CA LEU A 189 20.76 -15.02 5.04
C LEU A 189 20.71 -16.46 4.54
N ARG A 190 21.33 -17.40 5.27
CA ARG A 190 21.54 -18.76 4.77
C ARG A 190 20.29 -19.63 4.80
N MET A 191 19.59 -19.65 5.93
CA MET A 191 18.40 -20.48 6.15
C MET A 191 17.33 -19.66 6.86
N LEU A 192 16.15 -19.60 6.26
CA LEU A 192 14.93 -19.09 6.86
C LEU A 192 13.95 -20.25 6.97
N ASP A 193 13.37 -20.44 8.14
CA ASP A 193 12.30 -21.42 8.35
C ASP A 193 10.93 -20.86 7.95
N GLU A 194 9.97 -21.76 7.74
CA GLU A 194 8.57 -21.40 7.52
C GLU A 194 8.05 -20.48 8.63
N LEU A 195 7.15 -19.56 8.28
CA LEU A 195 6.53 -18.61 9.22
C LEU A 195 7.52 -17.67 9.94
N VAL A 196 8.74 -17.51 9.45
CA VAL A 196 9.75 -16.62 10.07
C VAL A 196 9.23 -15.20 10.31
N PHE A 197 8.44 -14.64 9.38
CA PHE A 197 7.78 -13.33 9.43
C PHE A 197 6.24 -13.46 9.55
N ALA A 198 5.70 -14.53 10.14
CA ALA A 198 4.25 -14.66 10.28
C ALA A 198 3.69 -13.70 11.34
N ASP A 199 2.46 -13.21 11.12
CA ASP A 199 1.72 -12.35 12.04
C ASP A 199 2.47 -11.09 12.52
N VAL A 200 3.48 -10.64 11.76
CA VAL A 200 4.29 -9.45 12.06
C VAL A 200 3.69 -8.20 11.41
N ARG A 201 3.86 -7.05 12.06
CA ARG A 201 3.58 -5.74 11.46
C ARG A 201 4.89 -4.99 11.22
N ILE A 202 5.17 -4.65 9.96
CA ILE A 202 6.40 -3.97 9.55
C ILE A 202 6.03 -2.71 8.75
N GLY A 203 6.49 -1.53 9.17
CA GLY A 203 6.34 -0.29 8.40
C GLY A 203 7.12 -0.36 7.07
N SER A 204 8.40 -0.71 7.14
CA SER A 204 9.28 -0.87 5.98
C SER A 204 10.26 -2.04 6.14
N LEU A 205 10.30 -2.94 5.16
CA LEU A 205 11.26 -4.03 5.06
C LEU A 205 12.13 -3.84 3.82
N GLU A 206 13.43 -3.62 4.01
CA GLU A 206 14.39 -3.40 2.95
C GLU A 206 15.48 -4.47 2.98
N MET A 207 15.65 -5.19 1.86
CA MET A 207 16.75 -6.13 1.65
C MET A 207 17.57 -5.63 0.46
N ILE A 208 18.83 -5.24 0.71
CA ILE A 208 19.71 -4.64 -0.29
C ILE A 208 20.99 -5.45 -0.38
N SER A 209 21.45 -5.78 -1.60
CA SER A 209 22.72 -6.49 -1.82
C SER A 209 22.86 -7.78 -0.99
N THR A 210 21.73 -8.45 -0.72
CA THR A 210 21.67 -9.58 0.21
C THR A 210 21.63 -10.90 -0.57
N ARG A 211 22.33 -11.91 -0.06
CA ARG A 211 22.23 -13.30 -0.56
C ARG A 211 21.31 -14.10 0.35
N ILE A 212 20.21 -14.61 -0.22
CA ILE A 212 19.15 -15.31 0.50
C ILE A 212 19.09 -16.76 0.02
N GLY A 213 19.33 -17.71 0.92
CA GLY A 213 19.35 -19.14 0.58
C GLY A 213 17.96 -19.69 0.24
N LEU A 214 16.93 -19.30 0.98
CA LEU A 214 15.56 -19.74 0.78
C LEU A 214 14.61 -18.71 1.40
N ILE A 215 13.59 -18.28 0.65
CA ILE A 215 12.36 -17.70 1.21
C ILE A 215 11.33 -18.83 1.23
N PRO A 216 11.02 -19.41 2.42
CA PRO A 216 10.26 -20.63 2.54
C PRO A 216 8.75 -20.40 2.35
N LEU A 217 8.02 -21.52 2.29
CA LEU A 217 6.56 -21.52 2.30
C LEU A 217 6.05 -20.72 3.51
N GLN A 218 5.03 -19.89 3.29
CA GLN A 218 4.38 -19.12 4.36
C GLN A 218 5.34 -18.23 5.17
N ALA A 219 6.50 -17.84 4.63
CA ALA A 219 7.44 -16.96 5.33
C ALA A 219 6.76 -15.71 5.90
N PHE A 220 5.79 -15.14 5.18
CA PHE A 220 5.07 -13.90 5.51
C PHE A 220 3.57 -14.13 5.81
N GLU A 221 3.20 -15.29 6.34
CA GLU A 221 1.79 -15.63 6.58
C GLU A 221 1.08 -14.59 7.47
N ASN A 222 -0.07 -14.07 6.99
CA ASN A 222 -0.88 -13.05 7.68
C ASN A 222 -0.12 -11.77 8.09
N SER A 223 1.05 -11.52 7.53
CA SER A 223 1.85 -10.34 7.87
C SER A 223 1.28 -9.05 7.25
N GLN A 224 1.53 -7.93 7.91
CA GLN A 224 1.22 -6.60 7.41
C GLN A 224 2.52 -5.85 7.15
N VAL A 225 2.81 -5.57 5.88
CA VAL A 225 4.03 -4.84 5.50
C VAL A 225 3.64 -3.57 4.75
N GLY A 226 4.08 -2.41 5.21
CA GLY A 226 3.91 -1.18 4.44
C GLY A 226 4.67 -1.27 3.13
N ASN A 227 5.98 -1.06 3.19
CA ASN A 227 6.85 -1.09 2.01
C ASN A 227 7.85 -2.23 2.09
N MET A 228 7.79 -3.18 1.16
CA MET A 228 8.79 -4.23 0.99
C MET A 228 9.66 -3.94 -0.23
N THR A 229 10.97 -3.77 -0.03
CA THR A 229 11.95 -3.53 -1.10
C THR A 229 13.01 -4.62 -1.09
N ILE A 230 13.20 -5.29 -2.23
CA ILE A 230 14.29 -6.22 -2.48
C ILE A 230 15.11 -5.64 -3.64
N ASN A 231 16.36 -5.26 -3.39
CA ASN A 231 17.19 -4.59 -4.37
C ASN A 231 18.58 -5.22 -4.47
N SER A 232 19.01 -5.55 -5.68
CA SER A 232 20.37 -6.07 -5.94
C SER A 232 20.64 -7.38 -5.18
N CYS A 233 19.62 -8.20 -4.98
CA CYS A 233 19.71 -9.44 -4.20
C CYS A 233 19.90 -10.68 -5.10
N GLU A 234 20.45 -11.72 -4.49
CA GLU A 234 20.43 -13.08 -5.05
C GLU A 234 19.60 -13.97 -4.14
N ILE A 235 18.48 -14.49 -4.67
CA ILE A 235 17.60 -15.41 -3.95
C ILE A 235 17.74 -16.79 -4.59
N LYS A 236 18.25 -17.77 -3.85
CA LYS A 236 18.46 -19.10 -4.40
C LYS A 236 17.13 -19.84 -4.62
N ILE A 237 16.20 -19.77 -3.67
CA ILE A 237 14.86 -20.37 -3.81
C ILE A 237 13.80 -19.41 -3.26
N LEU A 238 12.76 -19.16 -4.04
CA LEU A 238 11.52 -18.53 -3.60
C LEU A 238 10.41 -19.57 -3.65
N ALA A 239 9.97 -20.02 -2.48
CA ALA A 239 8.98 -21.09 -2.35
C ALA A 239 7.57 -20.63 -2.77
N SER A 240 6.73 -21.63 -3.05
CA SER A 240 5.30 -21.43 -3.27
C SER A 240 4.65 -20.80 -2.04
N LYS A 241 3.64 -19.95 -2.23
CA LYS A 241 2.90 -19.26 -1.16
C LYS A 241 3.78 -18.60 -0.09
N ALA A 242 4.97 -18.11 -0.45
CA ALA A 242 5.85 -17.39 0.47
C ALA A 242 5.15 -16.19 1.15
N PHE A 243 4.22 -15.56 0.44
CA PHE A 243 3.47 -14.37 0.88
C PHE A 243 1.98 -14.64 1.19
N ASN A 244 1.64 -15.87 1.58
CA ASN A 244 0.25 -16.30 1.79
C ASN A 244 -0.51 -15.38 2.76
N ASN A 245 -1.70 -14.91 2.37
CA ASN A 245 -2.55 -14.03 3.19
C ASN A 245 -1.88 -12.74 3.72
N GLY A 246 -0.73 -12.35 3.18
CA GLY A 246 -0.08 -11.09 3.54
C GLY A 246 -0.85 -9.87 3.01
N PHE A 247 -0.70 -8.74 3.69
CA PHE A 247 -1.20 -7.43 3.24
C PHE A 247 -0.05 -6.44 3.07
N PHE A 248 0.30 -6.15 1.81
CA PHE A 248 1.43 -5.28 1.45
C PHE A 248 0.95 -3.99 0.77
N LYS A 249 1.39 -2.82 1.25
CA LYS A 249 1.07 -1.57 0.53
C LYS A 249 1.90 -1.43 -0.75
N THR A 250 3.19 -1.76 -0.70
CA THR A 250 4.07 -1.72 -1.87
C THR A 250 5.09 -2.84 -1.82
N LEU A 251 5.24 -3.54 -2.94
CA LEU A 251 6.27 -4.55 -3.18
C LEU A 251 7.16 -4.08 -4.34
N THR A 252 8.44 -3.86 -4.06
CA THR A 252 9.43 -3.46 -5.06
C THR A 252 10.56 -4.49 -5.14
N MET A 253 10.81 -5.03 -6.33
CA MET A 253 11.95 -5.91 -6.61
C MET A 253 12.79 -5.30 -7.73
N LYS A 254 14.04 -4.96 -7.46
CA LYS A 254 14.95 -4.34 -8.45
C LYS A 254 16.28 -5.06 -8.55
N ASN A 255 16.82 -5.18 -9.76
CA ASN A 255 18.15 -5.75 -10.00
C ASN A 255 18.37 -7.10 -9.27
N THR A 256 17.32 -7.92 -9.15
CA THR A 256 17.33 -9.11 -8.30
C THR A 256 17.25 -10.36 -9.15
N THR A 257 18.07 -11.36 -8.82
CA THR A 257 18.02 -12.67 -9.47
C THR A 257 17.43 -13.69 -8.51
N VAL A 258 16.41 -14.42 -8.97
CA VAL A 258 15.82 -15.55 -8.25
C VAL A 258 16.09 -16.83 -9.04
N ASN A 259 16.98 -17.66 -8.51
CA ASN A 259 17.50 -18.85 -9.22
C ASN A 259 16.47 -19.97 -9.35
N ASN A 260 15.51 -20.06 -8.43
CA ASN A 260 14.42 -21.02 -8.50
C ASN A 260 13.16 -20.45 -7.84
N VAL A 261 12.18 -20.05 -8.64
CA VAL A 261 10.86 -19.66 -8.18
C VAL A 261 9.93 -20.86 -8.30
N GLU A 262 9.41 -21.33 -7.19
CA GLU A 262 8.32 -22.30 -7.19
C GLU A 262 7.00 -21.66 -7.67
N PRO A 263 6.02 -22.47 -8.10
CA PRO A 263 4.72 -21.95 -8.55
C PRO A 263 3.98 -21.14 -7.47
N GLN A 264 3.27 -20.09 -7.89
CA GLN A 264 2.31 -19.34 -7.08
C GLN A 264 2.88 -18.71 -5.79
N PRO A 265 4.01 -17.97 -5.84
CA PRO A 265 4.59 -17.35 -4.64
C PRO A 265 3.67 -16.30 -4.00
N PHE A 266 2.83 -15.64 -4.80
CA PHE A 266 1.93 -14.55 -4.39
C PHE A 266 0.47 -14.97 -4.21
N VAL A 267 0.17 -16.26 -4.14
CA VAL A 267 -1.23 -16.69 -3.95
C VAL A 267 -1.79 -16.14 -2.64
N HIS A 268 -2.97 -15.54 -2.71
CA HIS A 268 -3.65 -14.84 -1.61
C HIS A 268 -2.91 -13.62 -1.03
N LEU A 269 -1.83 -13.15 -1.66
CA LEU A 269 -1.21 -11.89 -1.30
C LEU A 269 -2.13 -10.74 -1.70
N GLN A 270 -2.48 -9.89 -0.74
CA GLN A 270 -3.13 -8.62 -1.01
C GLN A 270 -2.04 -7.56 -1.13
N VAL A 271 -1.85 -7.01 -2.33
CA VAL A 271 -0.85 -5.97 -2.55
C VAL A 271 -1.41 -4.83 -3.40
N GLU A 272 -1.19 -3.58 -3.00
CA GLU A 272 -1.70 -2.43 -3.76
C GLU A 272 -0.80 -2.10 -4.96
N ASN A 273 0.51 -2.00 -4.74
CA ASN A 273 1.48 -1.58 -5.75
C ASN A 273 2.62 -2.59 -5.89
N VAL A 274 2.92 -3.01 -7.12
CA VAL A 274 4.03 -3.91 -7.44
C VAL A 274 4.91 -3.28 -8.50
N ASP A 275 6.21 -3.15 -8.21
CA ASP A 275 7.24 -2.65 -9.13
C ASP A 275 8.38 -3.67 -9.23
N ILE A 276 8.53 -4.31 -10.38
CA ILE A 276 9.59 -5.28 -10.67
C ILE A 276 10.40 -4.73 -11.84
N ALA A 277 11.68 -4.42 -11.61
CA ALA A 277 12.54 -3.86 -12.65
C ALA A 277 13.92 -4.54 -12.68
N ASP A 278 14.40 -4.83 -13.88
CA ASP A 278 15.75 -5.39 -14.11
C ASP A 278 16.00 -6.69 -13.32
N CYS A 279 14.97 -7.53 -13.16
CA CYS A 279 15.04 -8.79 -12.41
C CYS A 279 15.17 -10.00 -13.33
N ALA A 280 15.69 -11.11 -12.81
CA ALA A 280 15.73 -12.39 -13.50
C ALA A 280 15.10 -13.49 -12.65
N PHE A 281 14.00 -14.08 -13.12
CA PHE A 281 13.29 -15.15 -12.44
C PHE A 281 13.43 -16.46 -13.23
N HIS A 282 14.03 -17.45 -12.57
CA HIS A 282 14.19 -18.81 -13.08
C HIS A 282 13.28 -19.78 -12.32
N GLY A 283 13.05 -20.98 -12.85
CA GLY A 283 12.13 -21.97 -12.25
C GLY A 283 10.77 -21.98 -12.94
N SER A 284 9.70 -21.71 -12.20
CA SER A 284 8.30 -21.79 -12.67
C SER A 284 7.99 -20.85 -13.83
N PHE A 285 7.02 -21.25 -14.65
CA PHE A 285 6.58 -20.45 -15.78
C PHE A 285 5.84 -19.18 -15.34
N ALA A 286 5.92 -18.12 -16.14
CA ALA A 286 5.32 -16.82 -15.87
C ALA A 286 3.86 -16.89 -15.40
N ARG A 287 3.00 -17.73 -16.01
CA ARG A 287 1.61 -17.88 -15.57
C ARG A 287 1.51 -18.32 -14.11
N GLN A 288 2.34 -19.29 -13.71
CA GLN A 288 2.39 -19.78 -12.34
C GLN A 288 2.98 -18.73 -11.39
N PHE A 289 3.99 -17.99 -11.84
CA PHE A 289 4.59 -16.89 -11.08
C PHE A 289 3.55 -15.81 -10.70
N PHE A 290 2.77 -15.35 -11.68
CA PHE A 290 1.80 -14.26 -11.47
C PHE A 290 0.44 -14.75 -10.93
N THR A 291 0.24 -16.05 -10.72
CA THR A 291 -1.04 -16.58 -10.25
C THR A 291 -1.43 -15.96 -8.89
N GLY A 292 -2.63 -15.38 -8.84
CA GLY A 292 -3.17 -14.73 -7.64
C GLY A 292 -2.71 -13.30 -7.42
N LEU A 293 -1.79 -12.78 -8.23
CA LEU A 293 -1.29 -11.42 -8.11
C LEU A 293 -2.22 -10.44 -8.84
N THR A 294 -3.01 -9.68 -8.09
CA THR A 294 -3.99 -8.72 -8.63
C THR A 294 -3.87 -7.32 -8.01
N PRO A 295 -2.70 -6.66 -8.12
CA PRO A 295 -2.50 -5.34 -7.57
C PRO A 295 -3.28 -4.26 -8.32
N VAL A 296 -3.46 -3.13 -7.64
CA VAL A 296 -4.00 -1.91 -8.23
C VAL A 296 -3.03 -1.39 -9.30
N ARG A 297 -1.73 -1.37 -9.00
CA ARG A 297 -0.66 -0.97 -9.93
C ARG A 297 0.38 -2.07 -10.08
N LEU A 298 0.73 -2.39 -11.32
CA LEU A 298 1.72 -3.41 -11.66
C LEU A 298 2.69 -2.84 -12.70
N THR A 299 3.96 -2.74 -12.35
CA THR A 299 5.00 -2.31 -13.29
C THR A 299 6.06 -3.40 -13.38
N ILE A 300 6.26 -3.94 -14.58
CA ILE A 300 7.26 -4.99 -14.86
C ILE A 300 8.15 -4.53 -16.02
N LEU A 301 9.39 -4.15 -15.69
CA LEU A 301 10.33 -3.54 -16.62
C LEU A 301 11.60 -4.38 -16.77
N ASN A 302 12.08 -4.53 -18.00
CA ASN A 302 13.39 -5.10 -18.34
C ASN A 302 13.71 -6.43 -17.63
N SER A 303 12.69 -7.22 -17.32
CA SER A 303 12.82 -8.41 -16.48
C SER A 303 12.76 -9.69 -17.31
N ASN A 304 13.47 -10.72 -16.85
CA ASN A 304 13.57 -12.00 -17.53
C ASN A 304 12.74 -13.06 -16.78
N PHE A 305 11.92 -13.82 -17.51
CA PHE A 305 11.07 -14.87 -16.95
C PHE A 305 11.23 -16.19 -17.69
N SER A 306 10.96 -17.31 -17.01
CA SER A 306 10.70 -18.59 -17.67
C SER A 306 9.34 -18.55 -18.37
N CYS A 307 9.30 -18.72 -19.69
CA CYS A 307 8.08 -18.68 -20.47
C CYS A 307 7.71 -20.07 -20.99
N ASP A 308 6.45 -20.47 -20.87
CA ASP A 308 5.93 -21.67 -21.54
C ASP A 308 5.77 -21.35 -23.04
N PRO A 309 6.42 -22.07 -23.97
CA PRO A 309 6.31 -21.81 -25.41
C PRO A 309 4.86 -21.83 -25.94
N HIS A 310 3.94 -22.51 -25.26
CA HIS A 310 2.55 -22.66 -25.69
C HIS A 310 1.59 -21.64 -25.05
N ASP A 311 2.01 -20.91 -24.02
CA ASP A 311 1.16 -19.95 -23.31
C ASP A 311 1.15 -18.58 -23.98
N CYS A 312 0.47 -18.52 -25.12
CA CYS A 312 0.43 -17.32 -25.96
C CYS A 312 -0.03 -16.05 -25.23
N GLU A 313 -0.88 -16.18 -24.21
CA GLU A 313 -1.52 -15.07 -23.54
C GLU A 313 -0.57 -14.35 -22.57
N ILE A 314 0.08 -15.10 -21.65
CA ILE A 314 1.04 -14.51 -20.70
C ILE A 314 2.28 -13.98 -21.42
N ASN A 315 2.74 -14.70 -22.44
CA ASN A 315 3.90 -14.30 -23.23
C ASN A 315 3.61 -13.05 -24.05
N ALA A 316 2.39 -12.90 -24.59
CA ALA A 316 1.99 -11.68 -25.26
C ALA A 316 1.99 -10.50 -24.30
N MET A 317 1.45 -10.65 -23.09
CA MET A 317 1.48 -9.60 -22.07
C MET A 317 2.91 -9.16 -21.72
N LEU A 318 3.82 -10.12 -21.49
CA LEU A 318 5.19 -9.83 -21.11
C LEU A 318 6.01 -9.20 -22.24
N LEU A 319 5.90 -9.75 -23.45
CA LEU A 319 6.79 -9.42 -24.57
C LEU A 319 6.24 -8.32 -25.50
N LYS A 320 4.93 -8.09 -25.50
CA LYS A 320 4.29 -7.10 -26.36
C LYS A 320 3.53 -6.11 -25.47
N PRO A 321 4.08 -4.89 -25.27
CA PRO A 321 3.43 -3.90 -24.44
C PRO A 321 2.01 -3.62 -24.96
N LEU A 322 1.10 -3.39 -24.03
CA LEU A 322 -0.21 -2.83 -24.34
C LEU A 322 0.00 -1.44 -24.96
N ARG A 323 -0.87 -1.05 -25.88
CA ARG A 323 -0.74 0.22 -26.61
C ARG A 323 -0.98 1.45 -25.75
N GLN A 324 -1.62 1.27 -24.60
CA GLN A 324 -2.10 2.32 -23.74
C GLN A 324 -1.29 2.35 -22.45
N GLU A 325 -1.10 3.55 -21.91
CA GLU A 325 -0.57 3.76 -20.57
C GLU A 325 -1.67 3.34 -19.57
N LEU A 326 -1.45 2.23 -18.89
CA LEU A 326 -2.36 1.67 -17.90
C LEU A 326 -1.64 1.62 -16.55
N SER A 327 -2.39 1.44 -15.45
CA SER A 327 -1.75 1.12 -14.15
C SER A 327 -0.94 -0.19 -14.19
N TRP A 328 -1.13 -1.00 -15.23
CA TRP A 328 -0.37 -2.21 -15.51
C TRP A 328 0.55 -1.98 -16.72
N THR A 329 1.86 -1.89 -16.48
CA THR A 329 2.88 -1.59 -17.50
C THR A 329 3.86 -2.75 -17.61
N PHE A 330 4.09 -3.22 -18.85
CA PHE A 330 5.06 -4.26 -19.17
C PHE A 330 5.96 -3.76 -20.30
N LEU A 331 7.26 -3.62 -20.06
CA LEU A 331 8.19 -3.07 -21.05
C LEU A 331 9.57 -3.75 -20.97
N GLY A 332 10.15 -4.09 -22.13
CA GLY A 332 11.53 -4.58 -22.21
C GLY A 332 11.77 -5.98 -21.62
N ASN A 333 10.71 -6.70 -21.23
CA ASN A 333 10.83 -8.03 -20.64
C ASN A 333 11.23 -9.09 -21.68
N LYS A 334 11.87 -10.16 -21.21
CA LYS A 334 12.36 -11.25 -22.07
C LYS A 334 12.00 -12.62 -21.48
N CYS A 335 11.99 -13.62 -22.36
CA CYS A 335 11.84 -15.02 -22.00
C CYS A 335 13.20 -15.71 -22.01
N ASN A 336 13.52 -16.45 -20.95
CA ASN A 336 14.76 -17.23 -20.82
C ASN A 336 14.66 -18.65 -21.43
N THR A 337 13.57 -18.97 -22.12
CA THR A 337 13.31 -20.32 -22.64
C THR A 337 14.19 -20.63 -23.86
N PRO A 338 14.92 -21.76 -23.90
CA PRO A 338 15.90 -22.03 -24.95
C PRO A 338 15.26 -22.34 -26.32
N SER A 339 15.65 -21.54 -27.32
CA SER A 339 15.63 -21.79 -28.77
C SER A 339 14.29 -22.06 -29.50
N THR A 340 13.15 -22.20 -28.82
CA THR A 340 11.85 -22.29 -29.49
C THR A 340 11.21 -20.92 -29.61
N ALA A 341 10.58 -20.64 -30.76
CA ALA A 341 9.79 -19.44 -30.94
C ALA A 341 8.62 -19.47 -29.94
N VAL A 342 8.68 -18.62 -28.92
CA VAL A 342 7.65 -18.51 -27.89
C VAL A 342 6.37 -17.94 -28.52
N CYS A 343 5.23 -18.61 -28.32
CA CYS A 343 3.97 -18.09 -28.82
C CYS A 343 3.66 -16.74 -28.16
N SER A 344 3.32 -15.73 -28.96
CA SER A 344 3.00 -14.38 -28.49
C SER A 344 1.77 -13.80 -29.20
N LYS A 345 0.94 -14.67 -29.79
CA LYS A 345 -0.32 -14.27 -30.43
C LYS A 345 -1.47 -14.66 -29.49
N PRO A 346 -2.00 -13.71 -28.72
CA PRO A 346 -3.09 -13.98 -27.77
C PRO A 346 -4.36 -14.42 -28.50
N SER A 347 -5.25 -15.07 -27.75
CA SER A 347 -6.58 -15.42 -28.22
C SER A 347 -7.40 -14.15 -28.48
N THR A 348 -8.32 -14.23 -29.45
CA THR A 348 -9.26 -13.14 -29.75
C THR A 348 -10.66 -13.72 -29.79
N TYR A 349 -11.59 -13.08 -29.10
CA TYR A 349 -12.99 -13.43 -29.14
C TYR A 349 -13.84 -12.20 -29.49
N PHE A 350 -15.06 -12.47 -29.95
CA PHE A 350 -16.01 -11.43 -30.34
C PHE A 350 -17.24 -11.54 -29.46
N HIS A 351 -17.71 -10.42 -28.90
CA HIS A 351 -18.85 -10.40 -28.00
C HIS A 351 -19.57 -9.05 -28.08
N GLU A 352 -20.87 -9.06 -28.36
CA GLU A 352 -21.75 -7.87 -28.33
C GLU A 352 -21.14 -6.61 -28.97
N GLY A 353 -20.61 -6.73 -30.20
CA GLY A 353 -20.02 -5.60 -30.93
C GLY A 353 -18.57 -5.25 -30.54
N LEU A 354 -17.94 -6.03 -29.66
CA LEU A 354 -16.52 -5.92 -29.29
C LEU A 354 -15.68 -7.04 -29.89
N SER A 355 -14.46 -6.72 -30.29
CA SER A 355 -13.37 -7.66 -30.50
C SER A 355 -12.37 -7.53 -29.35
N CYS A 356 -12.24 -8.58 -28.55
CA CYS A 356 -11.43 -8.59 -27.34
C CYS A 356 -10.24 -9.52 -27.50
N ARG A 357 -9.06 -9.00 -27.19
CA ARG A 357 -7.80 -9.73 -27.15
C ARG A 357 -7.42 -10.00 -25.70
N VAL A 358 -7.24 -11.27 -25.34
CA VAL A 358 -6.95 -11.66 -23.94
C VAL A 358 -5.47 -11.90 -23.75
N ASN A 359 -4.87 -11.09 -22.88
CA ASN A 359 -3.49 -11.20 -22.45
C ASN A 359 -3.47 -11.59 -20.97
N TRP A 360 -3.70 -12.87 -20.70
CA TRP A 360 -3.77 -13.48 -19.37
C TRP A 360 -4.84 -12.84 -18.48
N ALA A 361 -4.48 -11.85 -17.66
CA ALA A 361 -5.39 -11.16 -16.75
C ALA A 361 -5.98 -9.88 -17.33
N VAL A 362 -5.57 -9.49 -18.55
CA VAL A 362 -6.01 -8.27 -19.22
C VAL A 362 -6.83 -8.60 -20.47
N ALA A 363 -8.06 -8.09 -20.57
CA ALA A 363 -8.84 -8.07 -21.80
C ALA A 363 -8.74 -6.69 -22.47
N ASP A 364 -8.21 -6.64 -23.69
CA ASP A 364 -8.09 -5.44 -24.52
C ASP A 364 -9.16 -5.48 -25.62
N CYS A 365 -10.24 -4.74 -25.44
CA CYS A 365 -11.45 -4.77 -26.25
C CYS A 365 -11.62 -3.50 -27.09
N LEU A 366 -11.89 -3.69 -28.38
CA LEU A 366 -12.18 -2.63 -29.33
C LEU A 366 -13.55 -2.83 -29.95
N CYS A 367 -14.30 -1.74 -30.17
CA CYS A 367 -15.55 -1.80 -30.91
C CYS A 367 -15.30 -2.16 -32.39
N ILE A 368 -16.04 -3.17 -32.86
CA ILE A 368 -16.11 -3.53 -34.29
C ILE A 368 -17.39 -3.01 -34.95
N GLU A 369 -18.39 -2.66 -34.13
CA GLU A 369 -19.66 -2.08 -34.55
C GLU A 369 -19.83 -0.67 -33.96
N THR A 370 -20.78 0.09 -34.48
CA THR A 370 -21.10 1.44 -33.98
C THR A 370 -21.68 1.42 -32.56
N SER A 371 -22.24 0.29 -32.15
CA SER A 371 -22.78 0.08 -30.81
C SER A 371 -22.23 -1.22 -30.26
N ALA A 372 -21.71 -1.16 -29.04
CA ALA A 372 -21.24 -2.34 -28.33
C ALA A 372 -21.74 -2.37 -26.89
N SER A 373 -21.71 -3.55 -26.29
CA SER A 373 -22.16 -3.77 -24.93
C SER A 373 -21.20 -4.68 -24.17
N LEU A 374 -20.91 -4.28 -22.93
CA LEU A 374 -19.97 -4.93 -22.03
C LEU A 374 -20.77 -5.51 -20.87
N THR A 375 -21.16 -6.78 -21.02
CA THR A 375 -22.09 -7.47 -20.10
C THR A 375 -21.43 -8.38 -19.08
N ARG A 376 -20.22 -8.85 -19.34
CA ARG A 376 -19.50 -9.76 -18.45
C ARG A 376 -18.01 -9.51 -18.47
N PHE A 377 -17.39 -9.69 -17.31
CA PHE A 377 -15.96 -9.64 -17.16
C PHE A 377 -15.41 -10.90 -16.49
N ASN A 378 -14.53 -11.62 -17.19
CA ASN A 378 -13.84 -12.79 -16.63
C ASN A 378 -12.33 -12.61 -16.60
N THR A 379 -11.88 -11.38 -16.39
CA THR A 379 -10.47 -10.98 -16.32
C THR A 379 -10.28 -9.92 -15.24
N SER A 380 -9.08 -9.81 -14.68
CA SER A 380 -8.80 -8.85 -13.60
C SER A 380 -8.80 -7.40 -14.08
N VAL A 381 -8.35 -7.17 -15.32
CA VAL A 381 -8.27 -5.85 -15.95
C VAL A 381 -8.99 -5.88 -17.28
N VAL A 382 -9.89 -4.93 -17.48
CA VAL A 382 -10.62 -4.77 -18.74
C VAL A 382 -10.36 -3.39 -19.29
N VAL A 383 -9.94 -3.35 -20.55
CA VAL A 383 -9.78 -2.14 -21.33
C VAL A 383 -10.80 -2.20 -22.45
N ALA A 384 -11.64 -1.19 -22.58
CA ALA A 384 -12.59 -1.05 -23.68
C ALA A 384 -12.44 0.32 -24.35
N GLY A 385 -12.42 0.36 -25.68
CA GLY A 385 -12.31 1.63 -26.36
C GLY A 385 -12.63 1.62 -27.85
N ASP A 386 -12.46 2.81 -28.43
CA ASP A 386 -12.66 3.10 -29.85
C ASP A 386 -14.11 2.87 -30.30
N CYS A 387 -15.06 3.36 -29.49
CA CYS A 387 -16.48 3.09 -29.65
C CYS A 387 -17.27 4.38 -29.93
N ASP A 388 -18.20 4.31 -30.89
CA ASP A 388 -19.21 5.36 -31.05
C ASP A 388 -20.24 5.31 -29.91
N TYR A 389 -20.71 4.12 -29.57
CA TYR A 389 -21.59 3.87 -28.43
C TYR A 389 -21.16 2.62 -27.65
N LEU A 390 -20.94 2.76 -26.34
CA LEU A 390 -20.65 1.63 -25.43
C LEU A 390 -21.64 1.61 -24.26
N LYS A 391 -22.33 0.49 -24.06
CA LYS A 391 -23.15 0.24 -22.87
C LYS A 391 -22.40 -0.69 -21.90
N ILE A 392 -22.22 -0.27 -20.66
CA ILE A 392 -21.62 -1.09 -19.59
C ILE A 392 -22.73 -1.58 -18.69
N ASN A 393 -23.01 -2.88 -18.72
CA ASN A 393 -24.08 -3.51 -17.97
C ASN A 393 -23.62 -4.86 -17.43
N ALA A 394 -22.63 -4.80 -16.55
CA ALA A 394 -22.00 -5.99 -15.99
C ALA A 394 -22.22 -6.03 -14.48
N SER A 395 -23.04 -6.98 -14.03
CA SER A 395 -23.37 -7.19 -12.62
C SER A 395 -22.49 -8.17 -11.90
N GLU A 396 -21.78 -9.00 -12.67
CA GLU A 396 -20.95 -10.06 -12.14
C GLU A 396 -19.58 -10.00 -12.82
N GLY A 397 -18.54 -10.29 -12.05
CA GLY A 397 -17.18 -10.37 -12.57
C GLY A 397 -16.12 -10.28 -11.48
N SER A 398 -14.92 -10.76 -11.82
CA SER A 398 -13.71 -10.70 -10.99
C SER A 398 -12.82 -9.49 -11.31
N THR A 399 -13.34 -8.53 -12.07
CA THR A 399 -12.57 -7.38 -12.54
C THR A 399 -12.31 -6.39 -11.43
N ALA A 400 -11.04 -6.15 -11.17
CA ALA A 400 -10.57 -5.15 -10.22
C ALA A 400 -10.36 -3.79 -10.88
N ALA A 401 -10.07 -3.73 -12.19
CA ALA A 401 -9.81 -2.48 -12.89
C ALA A 401 -10.50 -2.41 -14.26
N LEU A 402 -11.15 -1.28 -14.54
CA LEU A 402 -11.83 -0.98 -15.81
C LEU A 402 -11.29 0.33 -16.40
N TYR A 403 -10.85 0.26 -17.65
CA TYR A 403 -10.30 1.39 -18.40
C TYR A 403 -11.13 1.64 -19.66
N LEU A 404 -11.59 2.87 -19.86
CA LEU A 404 -12.36 3.29 -21.03
C LEU A 404 -11.60 4.33 -21.84
N PHE A 405 -11.49 4.13 -23.15
CA PHE A 405 -10.69 5.01 -24.02
C PHE A 405 -11.43 5.39 -25.32
N ARG A 406 -11.47 6.69 -25.63
CA ARG A 406 -12.03 7.23 -26.90
C ARG A 406 -13.44 6.72 -27.19
N ILE A 407 -14.38 6.97 -26.27
CA ILE A 407 -15.77 6.57 -26.42
C ILE A 407 -16.66 7.80 -26.60
N ASN A 408 -17.30 7.92 -27.76
CA ASN A 408 -18.14 9.08 -28.07
C ASN A 408 -19.41 9.12 -27.19
N ARG A 409 -20.04 7.99 -26.91
CA ARG A 409 -21.18 7.89 -25.97
C ARG A 409 -21.09 6.62 -25.12
N CYS A 410 -20.88 6.77 -23.82
CA CYS A 410 -20.80 5.67 -22.88
C CYS A 410 -21.99 5.72 -21.91
N HIS A 411 -22.72 4.62 -21.78
CA HIS A 411 -23.79 4.45 -20.80
C HIS A 411 -23.33 3.46 -19.74
N VAL A 412 -23.05 3.94 -18.53
CA VAL A 412 -22.73 3.10 -17.38
C VAL A 412 -24.05 2.74 -16.71
N VAL A 413 -24.58 1.56 -17.04
CA VAL A 413 -25.83 1.04 -16.47
C VAL A 413 -25.57 0.35 -15.15
N HIS A 414 -24.53 -0.49 -15.12
CA HIS A 414 -24.16 -1.20 -13.91
C HIS A 414 -22.72 -1.71 -13.99
N ILE A 415 -21.99 -1.59 -12.87
CA ILE A 415 -20.63 -2.11 -12.72
C ILE A 415 -20.53 -3.06 -11.50
N PRO A 416 -19.68 -4.11 -11.56
CA PRO A 416 -19.49 -5.04 -10.47
C PRO A 416 -18.85 -4.36 -9.27
N SER A 417 -19.26 -4.76 -8.07
CA SER A 417 -18.72 -4.27 -6.79
C SER A 417 -17.24 -4.61 -6.56
N THR A 418 -16.65 -5.46 -7.41
CA THR A 418 -15.23 -5.85 -7.38
C THR A 418 -14.31 -4.79 -7.97
N ILE A 419 -14.83 -3.81 -8.72
CA ILE A 419 -14.03 -2.76 -9.32
C ILE A 419 -13.47 -1.83 -8.24
N LYS A 420 -12.14 -1.80 -8.15
CA LYS A 420 -11.36 -0.89 -7.32
C LYS A 420 -10.83 0.32 -8.08
N THR A 421 -10.55 0.15 -9.37
CA THR A 421 -10.01 1.20 -10.25
C THR A 421 -10.91 1.40 -11.45
N PHE A 422 -11.42 2.61 -11.64
CA PHE A 422 -12.20 2.97 -12.82
C PHE A 422 -11.63 4.22 -13.49
N GLU A 423 -11.10 4.07 -14.70
CA GLU A 423 -10.44 5.17 -15.42
C GLU A 423 -11.07 5.40 -16.79
N MET A 424 -11.26 6.67 -17.14
CA MET A 424 -11.91 7.09 -18.36
C MET A 424 -11.09 8.18 -19.04
N PHE A 425 -10.85 7.98 -20.33
CA PHE A 425 -10.01 8.83 -21.16
C PHE A 425 -10.74 9.18 -22.44
N HIS A 426 -10.84 10.47 -22.78
CA HIS A 426 -11.47 10.94 -24.03
C HIS A 426 -12.87 10.37 -24.24
N THR A 427 -13.69 10.35 -23.18
CA THR A 427 -14.96 9.61 -23.15
C THR A 427 -16.11 10.53 -22.74
N SER A 428 -17.29 10.41 -23.37
CA SER A 428 -18.51 11.11 -22.94
C SER A 428 -19.46 10.13 -22.26
N VAL A 429 -19.84 10.38 -21.01
CA VAL A 429 -20.44 9.38 -20.10
C VAL A 429 -21.77 9.84 -19.54
N ALA A 430 -22.75 8.93 -19.56
CA ALA A 430 -23.96 8.98 -18.76
C ALA A 430 -23.96 7.83 -17.73
N ILE A 431 -24.19 8.17 -16.45
CA ILE A 431 -24.22 7.21 -15.35
C ILE A 431 -25.67 7.00 -14.90
N HIS A 432 -26.18 5.78 -15.04
CA HIS A 432 -27.58 5.45 -14.74
C HIS A 432 -27.82 5.19 -13.25
N GLU A 433 -29.10 5.09 -12.89
CA GLU A 433 -29.52 4.82 -11.52
C GLU A 433 -28.94 3.48 -11.03
N ASN A 434 -28.41 3.47 -9.80
CA ASN A 434 -27.75 2.32 -9.17
C ASN A 434 -26.54 1.74 -9.93
N ALA A 435 -25.96 2.50 -10.88
CA ALA A 435 -24.87 2.00 -11.69
C ALA A 435 -23.65 1.53 -10.89
N MET A 436 -23.32 2.24 -9.80
CA MET A 436 -22.16 1.95 -8.97
C MET A 436 -22.54 1.59 -7.53
N GLN A 437 -23.77 1.17 -7.28
CA GLN A 437 -24.26 0.96 -5.92
C GLN A 437 -23.35 0.04 -5.08
N HIS A 438 -23.06 0.42 -3.83
CA HIS A 438 -22.24 -0.38 -2.89
C HIS A 438 -20.78 -0.63 -3.28
N ASN A 439 -20.25 0.09 -4.27
CA ASN A 439 -18.85 -0.06 -4.68
C ASN A 439 -17.89 0.52 -3.63
N ARG A 440 -16.69 -0.09 -3.54
CA ARG A 440 -15.55 0.42 -2.80
C ARG A 440 -14.38 0.58 -3.76
N MET A 441 -14.23 1.79 -4.28
CA MET A 441 -13.19 2.12 -5.24
C MET A 441 -12.01 2.80 -4.53
N ASP A 442 -10.81 2.41 -4.93
CA ASP A 442 -9.59 3.10 -4.52
C ASP A 442 -9.41 4.35 -5.40
N THR A 443 -9.64 4.23 -6.72
CA THR A 443 -9.41 5.31 -7.69
C THR A 443 -10.53 5.41 -8.73
N LEU A 444 -11.01 6.64 -8.96
CA LEU A 444 -11.83 7.03 -10.11
C LEU A 444 -11.12 8.17 -10.87
N SER A 445 -10.67 7.91 -12.10
CA SER A 445 -9.91 8.88 -12.90
C SER A 445 -10.66 9.28 -14.17
N LEU A 446 -10.71 10.59 -14.43
CA LEU A 446 -11.38 11.21 -15.57
C LEU A 446 -10.36 12.11 -16.27
N SER A 447 -9.92 11.74 -17.47
CA SER A 447 -9.04 12.58 -18.29
C SER A 447 -9.73 12.89 -19.61
N HIS A 448 -9.82 14.17 -19.96
CA HIS A 448 -10.51 14.62 -21.17
C HIS A 448 -11.93 14.02 -21.32
N THR A 449 -12.62 13.86 -20.19
CA THR A 449 -13.90 13.15 -20.12
C THR A 449 -15.03 14.14 -19.87
N LYS A 450 -16.18 13.90 -20.53
CA LYS A 450 -17.41 14.68 -20.33
C LYS A 450 -18.44 13.81 -19.62
N ILE A 451 -18.72 14.09 -18.36
CA ILE A 451 -19.92 13.56 -17.70
C ILE A 451 -21.06 14.50 -18.05
N TRP A 452 -22.04 14.01 -18.82
CA TRP A 452 -23.16 14.83 -19.31
C TRP A 452 -24.50 14.45 -18.69
N GLU A 453 -24.57 13.34 -17.96
CA GLU A 453 -25.76 12.95 -17.19
C GLU A 453 -25.34 12.02 -16.05
N THR A 454 -25.83 12.29 -14.84
CA THR A 454 -25.84 11.29 -13.77
C THR A 454 -27.26 11.18 -13.23
N ALA A 455 -27.83 9.98 -13.23
CA ALA A 455 -29.16 9.73 -12.69
C ALA A 455 -29.18 9.74 -11.15
N PRO A 456 -30.37 9.85 -10.52
CA PRO A 456 -30.54 9.67 -9.08
C PRO A 456 -29.93 8.36 -8.57
N ASN A 457 -29.33 8.37 -7.38
CA ASN A 457 -28.73 7.19 -6.73
C ASN A 457 -27.66 6.44 -7.55
N SER A 458 -27.11 7.04 -8.61
CA SER A 458 -26.09 6.44 -9.47
C SER A 458 -24.83 5.98 -8.71
N LEU A 459 -24.43 6.70 -7.66
CA LEU A 459 -23.30 6.37 -6.77
C LEU A 459 -23.75 6.12 -5.32
N HIS A 460 -24.93 5.54 -5.11
CA HIS A 460 -25.48 5.32 -3.77
C HIS A 460 -24.64 4.37 -2.90
N ASN A 461 -24.31 4.81 -1.67
CA ASN A 461 -23.54 4.05 -0.68
C ASN A 461 -22.15 3.59 -1.22
N VAL A 462 -21.47 4.47 -1.92
CA VAL A 462 -20.14 4.23 -2.50
C VAL A 462 -19.06 4.84 -1.63
N SER A 463 -17.92 4.16 -1.50
CA SER A 463 -16.70 4.71 -0.92
C SER A 463 -15.65 4.85 -2.01
N ILE A 464 -15.10 6.04 -2.18
CA ILE A 464 -14.05 6.34 -3.15
C ILE A 464 -12.83 6.91 -2.42
N GLY A 465 -11.68 6.26 -2.54
CA GLY A 465 -10.42 6.77 -1.99
C GLY A 465 -10.01 8.09 -2.65
N GLN A 466 -9.85 8.07 -3.97
CA GLN A 466 -9.40 9.22 -4.74
C GLN A 466 -10.21 9.41 -6.04
N ILE A 467 -10.59 10.67 -6.31
CA ILE A 467 -11.11 11.11 -7.60
C ILE A 467 -10.12 12.07 -8.25
N THR A 468 -9.73 11.80 -9.49
CA THR A 468 -8.92 12.71 -10.32
C THR A 468 -9.69 13.11 -11.56
N ALA A 469 -9.82 14.41 -11.80
CA ALA A 469 -10.44 14.94 -13.01
C ALA A 469 -9.52 15.95 -13.68
N GLU A 470 -9.04 15.63 -14.87
CA GLU A 470 -8.13 16.46 -15.65
C GLU A 470 -8.72 16.78 -17.02
N HIS A 471 -8.67 18.04 -17.45
CA HIS A 471 -9.20 18.50 -18.74
C HIS A 471 -10.65 18.03 -19.01
N SER A 472 -11.45 17.88 -17.96
CA SER A 472 -12.73 17.20 -18.00
C SER A 472 -13.89 18.18 -17.77
N THR A 473 -15.08 17.82 -18.22
CA THR A 473 -16.32 18.56 -17.97
C THR A 473 -17.24 17.69 -17.12
N LEU A 474 -17.48 18.11 -15.89
CA LEU A 474 -18.37 17.45 -14.94
C LEU A 474 -19.68 18.23 -14.91
N SER A 475 -20.63 17.80 -15.73
CA SER A 475 -21.92 18.48 -15.92
C SER A 475 -23.12 17.61 -15.56
N ASP A 476 -24.23 18.27 -15.23
CA ASP A 476 -25.55 17.67 -15.02
C ASP A 476 -25.58 16.52 -14.00
N TRP A 477 -25.06 16.81 -12.80
CA TRP A 477 -25.18 15.91 -11.67
C TRP A 477 -26.57 16.01 -11.05
N ASP A 478 -27.27 14.88 -10.97
CA ASP A 478 -28.53 14.81 -10.23
C ASP A 478 -28.26 15.08 -8.73
N PRO A 479 -29.10 15.89 -8.06
CA PRO A 479 -28.95 16.20 -6.64
C PRO A 479 -29.01 14.99 -5.69
N GLN A 480 -29.41 13.81 -6.17
CA GLN A 480 -29.46 12.57 -5.40
C GLN A 480 -28.45 11.52 -5.88
N ALA A 481 -27.59 11.84 -6.86
CA ALA A 481 -26.61 10.90 -7.42
C ALA A 481 -25.67 10.30 -6.36
N LEU A 482 -25.22 11.12 -5.40
CA LEU A 482 -24.16 10.80 -4.43
C LEU A 482 -24.69 10.58 -3.00
N LYS A 483 -25.90 10.04 -2.89
CA LYS A 483 -26.52 9.79 -1.58
C LYS A 483 -25.73 8.74 -0.78
N ALA A 484 -25.33 9.11 0.44
CA ALA A 484 -24.52 8.27 1.33
C ALA A 484 -23.15 7.87 0.73
N THR A 485 -22.64 8.65 -0.23
CA THR A 485 -21.31 8.47 -0.80
C THR A 485 -20.26 9.16 0.07
N LYS A 486 -19.06 8.57 0.15
CA LYS A 486 -17.89 9.20 0.77
C LYS A 486 -16.72 9.19 -0.21
N VAL A 487 -16.12 10.36 -0.40
CA VAL A 487 -14.91 10.55 -1.19
C VAL A 487 -13.82 11.12 -0.28
N ALA A 488 -12.72 10.39 -0.10
CA ALA A 488 -11.66 10.85 0.81
C ALA A 488 -10.86 12.02 0.21
N HIS A 489 -10.48 11.92 -1.06
CA HIS A 489 -9.70 12.94 -1.78
C HIS A 489 -10.24 13.19 -3.19
N ALA A 490 -10.37 14.47 -3.58
CA ALA A 490 -10.68 14.86 -4.95
C ALA A 490 -9.65 15.89 -5.47
N SER A 491 -9.10 15.65 -6.66
CA SER A 491 -8.17 16.55 -7.34
C SER A 491 -8.68 16.87 -8.74
N ILE A 492 -8.93 18.15 -9.01
CA ILE A 492 -9.61 18.62 -10.21
C ILE A 492 -8.77 19.69 -10.88
N MET A 493 -8.33 19.45 -12.10
CA MET A 493 -7.34 20.27 -12.79
C MET A 493 -7.79 20.58 -14.22
N ASN A 494 -7.62 21.83 -14.64
CA ASN A 494 -7.95 22.30 -16.00
C ASN A 494 -9.37 21.90 -16.45
N SER A 495 -10.32 21.84 -15.52
CA SER A 495 -11.63 21.22 -15.73
C SER A 495 -12.78 22.21 -15.54
N ARG A 496 -13.98 21.83 -15.99
CA ARG A 496 -15.22 22.59 -15.79
C ARG A 496 -16.17 21.81 -14.89
N LEU A 497 -16.75 22.48 -13.89
CA LEU A 497 -17.67 21.90 -12.93
C LEU A 497 -18.96 22.71 -12.88
N SER A 498 -20.10 22.08 -13.19
CA SER A 498 -21.42 22.70 -13.08
C SER A 498 -22.29 21.99 -12.06
N ALA A 499 -22.85 22.76 -11.11
CA ALA A 499 -23.85 22.33 -10.13
C ALA A 499 -23.54 20.99 -9.43
N VAL A 500 -22.61 21.01 -8.47
CA VAL A 500 -22.17 19.77 -7.81
C VAL A 500 -22.18 19.85 -6.28
N ARG A 501 -23.18 20.54 -5.69
CA ARG A 501 -23.31 20.59 -4.22
C ARG A 501 -23.19 19.22 -3.57
N THR A 502 -23.84 18.21 -4.14
CA THR A 502 -23.84 16.84 -3.63
C THR A 502 -22.50 16.13 -3.76
N PHE A 503 -21.69 16.50 -4.74
CA PHE A 503 -20.31 16.06 -4.86
C PHE A 503 -19.41 16.75 -3.86
N LEU A 504 -19.55 18.06 -3.68
CA LEU A 504 -18.81 18.79 -2.66
C LEU A 504 -19.13 18.24 -1.26
N ASP A 505 -20.42 17.99 -0.97
CA ASP A 505 -20.88 17.42 0.30
C ASP A 505 -20.36 15.97 0.54
N ALA A 506 -19.99 15.24 -0.51
CA ALA A 506 -19.44 13.88 -0.40
C ALA A 506 -17.92 13.85 -0.20
N VAL A 507 -17.21 14.95 -0.48
CA VAL A 507 -15.73 15.00 -0.49
C VAL A 507 -15.18 15.52 0.83
N SER A 508 -14.16 14.83 1.38
CA SER A 508 -13.50 15.27 2.61
C SER A 508 -12.37 16.28 2.33
N HIS A 509 -11.50 16.00 1.36
CA HIS A 509 -10.38 16.85 0.99
C HIS A 509 -10.42 17.16 -0.51
N MET A 510 -10.42 18.44 -0.86
CA MET A 510 -10.56 18.87 -2.24
C MET A 510 -9.43 19.80 -2.69
N ARG A 511 -8.87 19.51 -3.87
CA ARG A 511 -7.89 20.35 -4.57
C ARG A 511 -8.45 20.69 -5.95
N ILE A 512 -8.59 21.98 -6.24
CA ILE A 512 -9.03 22.45 -7.56
C ILE A 512 -8.01 23.45 -8.11
N GLN A 513 -7.55 23.24 -9.34
CA GLN A 513 -6.55 24.11 -9.98
C GLN A 513 -6.91 24.43 -11.43
N ASN A 514 -6.65 25.66 -11.87
CA ASN A 514 -6.81 26.09 -13.27
C ASN A 514 -8.20 25.76 -13.85
N SER A 515 -9.23 25.71 -13.01
CA SER A 515 -10.55 25.17 -13.37
C SER A 515 -11.64 26.23 -13.28
N VAL A 516 -12.77 25.97 -13.93
CA VAL A 516 -13.97 26.81 -13.89
C VAL A 516 -15.03 26.13 -13.05
N LEU A 517 -15.46 26.79 -11.97
CA LEU A 517 -16.59 26.34 -11.15
C LEU A 517 -17.77 27.26 -11.45
N LEU A 518 -18.90 26.70 -11.87
CA LEU A 518 -20.12 27.45 -12.23
C LEU A 518 -21.11 27.56 -11.05
N ASP A 519 -20.87 26.78 -9.99
CA ASP A 519 -21.56 26.81 -8.71
C ASP A 519 -20.55 26.43 -7.62
N PHE A 520 -20.55 27.16 -6.52
CA PHE A 520 -19.65 26.95 -5.38
C PHE A 520 -20.42 26.76 -4.07
N ASP A 521 -21.74 26.63 -4.12
CA ASP A 521 -22.56 26.23 -2.98
C ASP A 521 -22.15 24.80 -2.54
N GLY A 522 -21.68 24.67 -1.30
CA GLY A 522 -21.14 23.41 -0.75
C GLY A 522 -19.64 23.43 -0.49
N LEU A 523 -18.86 24.42 -0.97
CA LEU A 523 -17.44 24.48 -0.59
C LEU A 523 -17.22 24.62 0.93
N SER A 524 -18.21 25.17 1.65
CA SER A 524 -18.18 25.32 3.11
C SER A 524 -18.39 24.01 3.88
N SER A 525 -18.85 22.93 3.24
CA SER A 525 -19.02 21.62 3.91
C SER A 525 -17.73 20.78 3.89
N LEU A 526 -16.70 21.22 3.15
CA LEU A 526 -15.42 20.54 3.04
C LEU A 526 -14.57 20.70 4.31
N ASN A 527 -13.90 19.63 4.74
CA ASN A 527 -12.94 19.71 5.86
C ASN A 527 -11.66 20.46 5.45
N SER A 528 -11.26 20.31 4.18
CA SER A 528 -10.08 20.96 3.63
C SER A 528 -10.27 21.25 2.14
N VAL A 529 -10.00 22.49 1.73
CA VAL A 529 -10.11 22.94 0.34
C VAL A 529 -8.88 23.74 -0.07
N TYR A 530 -8.31 23.38 -1.23
CA TYR A 530 -7.21 24.11 -1.86
C TYR A 530 -7.62 24.57 -3.25
N LEU A 531 -7.69 25.89 -3.45
CA LEU A 531 -8.05 26.52 -4.72
C LEU A 531 -6.84 27.28 -5.27
N HIS A 532 -6.43 27.00 -6.51
CA HIS A 532 -5.32 27.69 -7.16
C HIS A 532 -5.66 28.08 -8.60
N ASN A 533 -5.64 29.37 -8.91
CA ASN A 533 -5.88 29.90 -10.26
C ASN A 533 -7.22 29.43 -10.88
N ASN A 534 -8.29 29.42 -10.08
CA ASN A 534 -9.62 29.01 -10.54
C ASN A 534 -10.48 30.22 -10.91
N THR A 535 -11.37 30.02 -11.87
CA THR A 535 -12.45 30.96 -12.18
C THR A 535 -13.71 30.48 -11.48
N LEU A 536 -14.22 31.28 -10.54
CA LEU A 536 -15.50 31.04 -9.89
C LEU A 536 -16.56 31.91 -10.58
N LEU A 537 -17.52 31.26 -11.22
CA LEU A 537 -18.67 31.89 -11.83
C LEU A 537 -19.89 31.47 -11.02
N CYS A 538 -20.84 32.38 -10.83
CA CYS A 538 -22.15 31.99 -10.34
C CYS A 538 -23.15 32.10 -11.47
N CYS A 539 -23.47 30.96 -12.06
CA CYS A 539 -24.43 30.86 -13.15
C CYS A 539 -25.78 30.41 -12.58
N CYS A 540 -26.89 30.95 -13.09
CA CYS A 540 -28.24 30.65 -12.59
C CYS A 540 -28.61 29.19 -12.84
N THR A 541 -28.35 28.29 -11.90
CA THR A 541 -28.64 26.86 -12.09
C THR A 541 -30.02 26.46 -11.55
N HIS A 542 -30.66 27.25 -10.68
CA HIS A 542 -32.06 27.04 -10.28
C HIS A 542 -32.65 28.28 -9.59
N GLU A 543 -33.99 28.43 -9.57
CA GLU A 543 -34.75 29.51 -8.89
C GLU A 543 -34.44 29.69 -7.39
N LYS A 544 -33.67 28.77 -6.79
CA LYS A 544 -33.26 28.78 -5.38
C LYS A 544 -31.81 29.17 -5.12
N THR A 545 -31.00 29.37 -6.16
CA THR A 545 -29.58 29.75 -5.99
C THR A 545 -29.45 31.22 -5.57
N ARG A 546 -28.63 31.50 -4.55
CA ARG A 546 -28.55 32.81 -3.88
C ARG A 546 -27.78 33.88 -4.66
N CYS A 547 -27.37 33.60 -5.88
CA CYS A 547 -26.53 34.51 -6.63
C CYS A 547 -27.33 35.65 -7.26
N LYS A 548 -26.99 36.88 -6.86
CA LYS A 548 -27.55 38.10 -7.45
C LYS A 548 -26.88 38.35 -8.80
N ASN A 549 -27.67 38.31 -9.87
CA ASN A 549 -27.20 38.55 -11.22
C ASN A 549 -26.74 40.00 -11.45
N GLY A 550 -25.48 40.17 -11.86
CA GLY A 550 -25.06 41.33 -12.64
C GLY A 550 -25.07 40.99 -14.13
N ALA A 551 -25.27 41.97 -15.03
CA ALA A 551 -25.25 41.70 -16.47
C ALA A 551 -23.92 41.09 -16.96
N PHE A 552 -22.80 41.45 -16.31
CA PHE A 552 -21.46 40.96 -16.62
C PHE A 552 -21.26 39.46 -16.31
N THR A 553 -21.93 38.93 -15.28
CA THR A 553 -21.80 37.51 -14.90
C THR A 553 -22.53 36.60 -15.89
N ASN A 554 -23.62 37.07 -16.50
CA ASN A 554 -24.36 36.30 -17.51
C ASN A 554 -23.55 36.09 -18.80
N GLU A 555 -22.83 37.10 -19.27
CA GLU A 555 -22.03 36.96 -20.50
C GLU A 555 -20.85 36.01 -20.30
N ALA A 556 -20.20 36.06 -19.13
CA ALA A 556 -19.16 35.09 -18.75
C ALA A 556 -19.73 33.66 -18.67
N CYS A 557 -20.91 33.47 -18.06
CA CYS A 557 -21.57 32.16 -18.02
C CYS A 557 -21.86 31.60 -19.42
N VAL A 558 -22.39 32.43 -20.34
CA VAL A 558 -22.67 32.02 -21.72
C VAL A 558 -21.41 31.65 -22.49
N ARG A 559 -20.28 32.33 -22.25
CA ARG A 559 -18.99 31.98 -22.90
C ARG A 559 -18.42 30.65 -22.43
N HIS A 560 -18.76 30.20 -21.22
CA HIS A 560 -18.21 28.98 -20.63
C HIS A 560 -19.15 27.77 -20.72
N LEU A 561 -20.40 27.95 -21.18
CA LEU A 561 -21.41 26.91 -21.33
C LEU A 561 -21.83 26.79 -22.81
N ASP A 562 -21.63 25.62 -23.43
CA ASP A 562 -21.90 25.38 -24.86
C ASP A 562 -23.40 25.41 -25.25
N ALA A 563 -24.30 25.68 -24.31
CA ALA A 563 -25.70 26.04 -24.54
C ALA A 563 -26.33 26.45 -23.19
N PHE A 564 -26.30 27.74 -22.81
CA PHE A 564 -26.97 28.21 -21.60
C PHE A 564 -28.04 29.23 -21.92
N ASP A 565 -29.30 28.89 -21.62
CA ASP A 565 -30.43 29.83 -21.69
C ASP A 565 -31.03 30.05 -20.29
N CYS A 566 -30.63 31.13 -19.63
CA CYS A 566 -31.22 31.57 -18.36
C CYS A 566 -32.70 31.99 -18.49
N LYS A 567 -33.28 32.10 -19.71
CA LYS A 567 -34.57 32.78 -19.92
C LYS A 567 -35.80 31.89 -19.74
N SER A 568 -35.68 30.59 -19.52
CA SER A 568 -36.84 29.69 -19.50
C SER A 568 -37.63 29.68 -18.17
N SER A 569 -37.06 30.12 -17.05
CA SER A 569 -37.76 30.12 -15.73
C SER A 569 -38.83 31.23 -15.58
N HIS A 570 -38.72 32.35 -16.31
CA HIS A 570 -39.64 33.48 -16.11
C HIS A 570 -40.99 33.40 -16.85
N LYS A 571 -41.21 32.42 -17.74
CA LYS A 571 -42.44 32.36 -18.55
C LYS A 571 -43.58 31.50 -17.97
N ILE A 572 -43.32 30.60 -17.03
CA ILE A 572 -44.37 29.71 -16.50
C ILE A 572 -45.20 30.37 -15.37
N THR A 573 -44.64 31.34 -14.64
CA THR A 573 -45.37 32.05 -13.57
C THR A 573 -46.36 33.10 -14.08
N ASN A 574 -46.19 33.63 -15.29
CA ASN A 574 -47.15 34.58 -15.87
C ASN A 574 -48.34 33.90 -16.56
N LEU A 575 -48.20 32.67 -17.08
CA LEU A 575 -49.34 31.93 -17.66
C LEU A 575 -50.30 31.43 -16.56
N LEU A 576 -49.76 31.01 -15.40
CA LEU A 576 -50.56 30.62 -14.23
C LEU A 576 -51.24 31.82 -13.55
N LYS A 577 -50.62 33.01 -13.54
CA LYS A 577 -51.27 34.24 -13.08
C LYS A 577 -52.36 34.74 -14.03
N LEU A 578 -52.18 34.62 -15.35
CA LEU A 578 -53.24 34.95 -16.31
C LEU A 578 -54.42 33.97 -16.25
N MET A 579 -54.16 32.67 -16.05
CA MET A 579 -55.23 31.66 -15.85
C MET A 579 -55.99 31.87 -14.53
N PHE A 580 -55.32 32.27 -13.45
CA PHE A 580 -56.00 32.58 -12.18
C PHE A 580 -56.88 33.85 -12.27
N VAL A 581 -56.44 34.87 -13.01
CA VAL A 581 -57.26 36.08 -13.23
C VAL A 581 -58.47 35.78 -14.12
N TYR A 582 -58.33 34.93 -15.14
CA TYR A 582 -59.47 34.55 -15.99
C TYR A 582 -60.50 33.67 -15.26
N ILE A 583 -60.05 32.77 -14.37
CA ILE A 583 -60.94 31.91 -13.57
C ILE A 583 -61.65 32.73 -12.46
N CYS A 584 -61.00 33.72 -11.87
CA CYS A 584 -61.64 34.59 -10.86
C CYS A 584 -62.61 35.61 -11.45
N VAL A 585 -62.38 36.13 -12.66
CA VAL A 585 -63.33 37.07 -13.31
C VAL A 585 -64.57 36.34 -13.86
N ALA A 586 -64.46 35.07 -14.26
CA ALA A 586 -65.61 34.27 -14.69
C ALA A 586 -66.53 33.81 -13.53
N TYR A 587 -66.05 33.83 -12.28
CA TYR A 587 -66.83 33.39 -11.11
C TYR A 587 -67.57 34.52 -10.37
N VAL A 588 -67.33 35.79 -10.72
CA VAL A 588 -68.00 36.97 -10.14
C VAL A 588 -69.11 37.52 -11.07
N ALA A 589 -69.29 36.94 -12.25
CA ALA A 589 -70.31 37.34 -13.23
C ALA A 589 -71.30 36.20 -13.57
N ARG A 590 -71.66 35.36 -12.58
CA ARG A 590 -72.82 34.45 -12.65
C ARG A 590 -73.58 34.42 -11.34
#